data_AF-A0A1B9JS59-F1
#
_entry.id   AF-A0A1B9JS59-F1
#
_cell.length_a   1.000
_cell.length_b   1.000
_cell.length_c   1.000
_cell.angle_alpha   90.00
_cell.angle_beta   90.00
_cell.angle_gamma   90.00
#
_symmetry.space_group_name_H-M   'P 1'
#
loop_
_entity.id
_entity.type
_entity.pdbx_description
1 polymer ?
#
loop_
_entity_poly.entity_id
_entity_poly.type
_entity_poly.pdbx_seq_one_letter_code
_entity_poly.pdbx_strand_id
1 'polypeptide(L)'
;MQRITRHCFDSSDSQKINLLEQYNSLLSLLKSHLTERTFSVFAIPKLIEDDHYIAWSTNLEGQPILLSDINNELYRQTVTTTLQTRIIDIENTVKLMSLTPEQQTLISSWIPRIKSLGNSIFVINDEPVIVHTFDDPVLPPKVPEPKLPTKSTWRWWSIFLLALLLLALIGGLWYIFYPFNKDSVDEASHVSAPVITPADEEKKPQLEPVDVPVQPEPEIKRDPKPVEHTETMVEEKKPEPEEKPKPKVKNPANCITKEELVSNPNPSKMVMVFDNSLSMIVTLAESPAEVEQYFQYMGYGFPRYMSEQDKLNYEKRMTRLPSRLSSSKKVALTSIDKIQQNINISLVTLTGCPSAEASPFYSYKNRGTLKNKINKLTPTAAGGGGTPLYNGLEKASKMLDGVKRDDYILIISDGEDTCTHKNICTLAHHISVSKPRLKINIVDIAGEHKIDCVANATGGKVYIAQTPKDMIKQMNKAVSDMKINRPVCQ
;
A
#
# COMPACT_ATOMS: atom_id res chain seq x y z
N MET A 1 -1.99 23.39 7.86
CA MET A 1 -2.08 22.56 6.65
C MET A 1 -1.48 21.20 6.94
N GLN A 2 -2.25 20.13 6.79
CA GLN A 2 -1.80 18.75 6.97
C GLN A 2 -1.58 18.09 5.60
N ARG A 3 -0.51 17.30 5.44
CA ARG A 3 -0.29 16.47 4.23
C ARG A 3 -1.18 15.22 4.29
N ILE A 4 -1.96 15.01 3.23
CA ILE A 4 -2.82 13.85 3.00
C ILE A 4 -1.98 12.68 2.46
N THR A 5 -1.33 12.89 1.33
CA THR A 5 -0.61 11.87 0.56
C THR A 5 0.53 12.50 -0.27
N ARG A 6 1.34 11.68 -0.93
CA ARG A 6 2.27 12.11 -1.98
C ARG A 6 2.27 11.10 -3.13
N HIS A 7 2.38 11.59 -4.36
CA HIS A 7 2.58 10.76 -5.55
C HIS A 7 3.92 11.13 -6.21
N CYS A 8 4.53 10.19 -6.93
CA CYS A 8 5.64 10.52 -7.83
C CYS A 8 5.12 11.49 -8.89
N PHE A 9 5.90 12.52 -9.22
CA PHE A 9 5.59 13.50 -10.23
C PHE A 9 6.75 13.53 -11.23
N ASP A 10 6.44 13.39 -12.52
CA ASP A 10 7.44 13.44 -13.57
C ASP A 10 7.62 14.89 -14.02
N SER A 11 8.65 15.56 -13.50
CA SER A 11 9.02 16.92 -13.88
C SER A 11 9.66 17.03 -15.26
N SER A 12 9.73 15.94 -16.05
CA SER A 12 10.02 15.98 -17.49
C SER A 12 8.75 15.89 -18.36
N ASP A 13 7.59 15.56 -17.78
CA ASP A 13 6.29 15.55 -18.47
C ASP A 13 5.70 16.98 -18.51
N SER A 14 5.85 17.64 -19.65
CA SER A 14 5.34 18.99 -19.88
C SER A 14 3.81 19.10 -19.84
N GLN A 15 3.08 18.01 -20.10
CA GLN A 15 1.62 17.99 -20.00
C GLN A 15 1.21 17.96 -18.52
N LYS A 16 1.86 17.15 -17.68
CA LYS A 16 1.59 17.10 -16.24
C LYS A 16 2.03 18.37 -15.50
N ILE A 17 3.11 19.02 -15.92
CA ILE A 17 3.46 20.37 -15.43
C ILE A 17 2.35 21.36 -15.77
N ASN A 18 1.91 21.42 -17.03
CA ASN A 18 0.87 22.38 -17.40
C ASN A 18 -0.49 22.10 -16.73
N LEU A 19 -0.86 20.84 -16.53
CA LEU A 19 -2.05 20.48 -15.73
C LEU A 19 -1.91 20.90 -14.26
N LEU A 20 -0.71 20.84 -13.67
CA LEU A 20 -0.46 21.34 -12.32
C LEU A 20 -0.56 22.88 -12.24
N GLU A 21 -0.05 23.61 -13.24
CA GLU A 21 -0.18 25.07 -13.35
C GLU A 21 -1.64 25.49 -13.53
N GLN A 22 -2.38 24.81 -14.41
CA GLN A 22 -3.82 25.00 -14.59
C GLN A 22 -4.60 24.75 -13.29
N TYR A 23 -4.28 23.67 -12.57
CA TYR A 23 -4.94 23.34 -11.31
C TYR A 23 -4.67 24.39 -10.22
N ASN A 24 -3.42 24.86 -10.07
CA ASN A 24 -3.10 25.95 -9.14
C ASN A 24 -3.83 27.26 -9.50
N SER A 25 -3.96 27.54 -10.80
CA SER A 25 -4.71 28.70 -11.31
C SER A 25 -6.22 28.58 -11.00
N LEU A 26 -6.78 27.38 -11.18
CA LEU A 26 -8.17 27.04 -10.83
C LEU A 26 -8.41 27.19 -9.32
N LEU A 27 -7.52 26.68 -8.47
CA LEU A 27 -7.63 26.86 -7.02
C LEU A 27 -7.59 28.35 -6.63
N SER A 28 -6.70 29.14 -7.23
CA SER A 28 -6.61 30.58 -6.98
C SER A 28 -7.92 31.29 -7.33
N LEU A 29 -8.48 31.00 -8.51
CA LEU A 29 -9.74 31.56 -9.02
C LEU A 29 -10.97 31.17 -8.18
N LEU A 30 -11.05 29.91 -7.72
CA LEU A 30 -12.17 29.43 -6.94
C LEU A 30 -12.11 29.90 -5.47
N LYS A 31 -10.92 30.10 -4.91
CA LYS A 31 -10.73 30.42 -3.48
C LYS A 31 -11.43 31.70 -3.01
N SER A 32 -11.54 32.72 -3.87
CA SER A 32 -12.21 33.99 -3.52
C SER A 32 -13.73 33.95 -3.66
N HIS A 33 -14.30 32.89 -4.24
CA HIS A 33 -15.72 32.79 -4.57
C HIS A 33 -16.45 31.64 -3.85
N LEU A 34 -15.72 30.61 -3.42
CA LEU A 34 -16.26 29.49 -2.65
C LEU A 34 -16.15 29.75 -1.13
N THR A 35 -17.07 29.19 -0.35
CA THR A 35 -16.91 29.15 1.12
C THR A 35 -15.73 28.26 1.49
N GLU A 36 -15.11 28.47 2.66
CA GLU A 36 -13.99 27.61 3.10
C GLU A 36 -14.36 26.12 3.15
N ARG A 37 -15.60 25.79 3.53
CA ARG A 37 -16.14 24.42 3.58
C ARG A 37 -16.42 23.84 2.19
N THR A 38 -16.70 24.69 1.19
CA THR A 38 -16.82 24.27 -0.21
C THR A 38 -15.45 24.12 -0.85
N PHE A 39 -14.49 24.99 -0.50
CA PHE A 39 -13.12 24.97 -1.00
C PHE A 39 -12.27 23.85 -0.40
N SER A 40 -12.52 23.43 0.85
CA SER A 40 -11.80 22.33 1.51
C SER A 40 -11.95 20.98 0.82
N VAL A 41 -12.89 20.84 -0.12
CA VAL A 41 -13.03 19.67 -0.99
C VAL A 41 -11.83 19.51 -1.94
N PHE A 42 -11.03 20.57 -2.17
CA PHE A 42 -9.82 20.51 -2.97
C PHE A 42 -8.57 20.28 -2.12
N ALA A 43 -7.80 19.23 -2.42
CA ALA A 43 -6.45 19.13 -1.92
C ALA A 43 -5.54 20.16 -2.62
N ILE A 44 -4.67 20.80 -1.85
CA ILE A 44 -3.68 21.77 -2.34
C ILE A 44 -2.37 21.04 -2.62
N PRO A 45 -1.86 21.04 -3.87
CA PRO A 45 -0.61 20.40 -4.22
C PRO A 45 0.59 21.26 -3.85
N LYS A 46 1.72 20.60 -3.59
CA LYS A 46 3.03 21.23 -3.50
C LYS A 46 4.11 20.27 -4.00
N LEU A 47 4.97 20.74 -4.91
CA LEU A 47 6.16 19.99 -5.31
C LEU A 47 7.17 19.92 -4.15
N ILE A 48 7.77 18.76 -3.96
CA ILE A 48 8.79 18.46 -2.93
C ILE A 48 9.84 17.50 -3.48
N GLU A 49 10.97 17.38 -2.77
CA GLU A 49 12.04 16.42 -3.09
C GLU A 49 12.57 16.65 -4.54
N ASP A 50 13.02 17.89 -4.78
CA ASP A 50 13.55 18.39 -6.06
C ASP A 50 12.59 18.16 -7.24
N ASP A 51 11.32 18.49 -7.02
CA ASP A 51 10.18 18.38 -7.95
C ASP A 51 9.81 16.96 -8.44
N HIS A 52 10.45 15.91 -7.92
CA HIS A 52 10.14 14.50 -8.24
C HIS A 52 8.85 13.97 -7.59
N TYR A 53 8.24 14.73 -6.68
CA TYR A 53 7.03 14.32 -5.97
C TYR A 53 6.06 15.49 -5.78
N ILE A 54 4.78 15.19 -5.92
CA ILE A 54 3.69 16.09 -5.56
C ILE A 54 3.08 15.65 -4.23
N ALA A 55 3.15 16.52 -3.23
CA ALA A 55 2.54 16.34 -1.92
C ALA A 55 1.20 17.07 -1.85
N TRP A 56 0.12 16.32 -1.59
CA TRP A 56 -1.23 16.87 -1.48
C TRP A 56 -1.55 17.16 -0.01
N SER A 57 -2.06 18.35 0.25
CA SER A 57 -2.32 18.86 1.61
C SER A 57 -3.69 19.50 1.73
N THR A 58 -4.23 19.62 2.94
CA THR A 58 -5.48 20.36 3.21
C THR A 58 -5.34 21.25 4.44
N ASN A 59 -6.33 22.12 4.66
CA ASN A 59 -6.50 22.88 5.89
C ASN A 59 -7.21 22.09 6.99
N LEU A 60 -7.92 21.01 6.65
CA LEU A 60 -8.54 20.11 7.62
C LEU A 60 -7.48 19.39 8.47
N GLU A 61 -7.77 19.18 9.75
CA GLU A 61 -6.92 18.47 10.71
C GLU A 61 -7.60 17.18 11.15
N GLY A 62 -6.93 16.04 11.03
CA GLY A 62 -7.52 14.72 11.32
C GLY A 62 -6.84 13.61 10.53
N GLN A 63 -7.09 12.34 10.87
CA GLN A 63 -6.46 11.24 10.12
C GLN A 63 -7.13 11.07 8.75
N PRO A 64 -6.39 11.14 7.62
CA PRO A 64 -6.95 10.87 6.30
C PRO A 64 -7.19 9.38 6.11
N ILE A 65 -8.42 9.04 5.71
CA ILE A 65 -8.85 7.69 5.33
C ILE A 65 -9.33 7.74 3.89
N LEU A 66 -8.98 6.79 3.03
CA LEU A 66 -9.46 6.76 1.64
C LEU A 66 -10.92 6.28 1.61
N LEU A 67 -11.80 6.92 0.83
CA LEU A 67 -13.24 6.65 0.82
C LEU A 67 -13.59 5.20 0.41
N SER A 68 -12.73 4.54 -0.36
CA SER A 68 -12.81 3.12 -0.71
C SER A 68 -12.60 2.19 0.50
N ASP A 69 -11.80 2.62 1.47
CA ASP A 69 -11.31 1.79 2.58
C ASP A 69 -12.30 1.82 3.76
N ILE A 70 -13.42 2.53 3.59
CA ILE A 70 -14.49 2.68 4.58
C ILE A 70 -15.48 1.52 4.44
N ASN A 71 -15.36 0.58 5.38
CA ASN A 71 -16.23 -0.61 5.48
C ASN A 71 -17.70 -0.29 5.83
N ASN A 72 -17.97 0.85 6.48
CA ASN A 72 -19.33 1.26 6.83
C ASN A 72 -20.02 1.89 5.61
N GLU A 73 -20.91 1.14 4.96
CA GLU A 73 -21.57 1.57 3.72
C GLU A 73 -22.46 2.80 3.89
N LEU A 74 -23.17 2.92 5.01
CA LEU A 74 -24.04 4.07 5.29
C LEU A 74 -23.21 5.35 5.41
N TYR A 75 -22.12 5.30 6.17
CA TYR A 75 -21.17 6.41 6.31
C TYR A 75 -20.48 6.75 4.98
N ARG A 76 -20.06 5.73 4.21
CA ARG A 76 -19.49 5.89 2.86
C ARG A 76 -20.48 6.58 1.91
N GLN A 77 -21.77 6.22 1.98
CA GLN A 77 -22.84 6.90 1.25
C GLN A 77 -23.02 8.34 1.71
N THR A 78 -23.08 8.61 3.02
CA THR A 78 -23.19 9.98 3.58
C THR A 78 -22.07 10.89 3.04
N VAL A 79 -20.81 10.45 3.13
CA VAL A 79 -19.66 11.23 2.65
C VAL A 79 -19.68 11.38 1.12
N THR A 80 -20.13 10.37 0.38
CA THR A 80 -20.32 10.45 -1.08
C THR A 80 -21.39 11.49 -1.45
N THR A 81 -22.52 11.53 -0.73
CA THR A 81 -23.55 12.55 -0.92
C THR A 81 -23.03 13.94 -0.56
N THR A 82 -22.28 14.09 0.54
CA THR A 82 -21.62 15.36 0.89
C THR A 82 -20.69 15.84 -0.22
N LEU A 83 -19.88 14.95 -0.82
CA LEU A 83 -19.03 15.28 -1.96
C LEU A 83 -19.84 15.73 -3.19
N GLN A 84 -20.92 15.02 -3.51
CA GLN A 84 -21.81 15.40 -4.62
C GLN A 84 -22.45 16.77 -4.39
N THR A 85 -22.92 17.08 -3.17
CA THR A 85 -23.40 18.41 -2.80
C THR A 85 -22.31 19.46 -3.00
N ARG A 86 -21.09 19.24 -2.51
CA ARG A 86 -19.96 20.18 -2.68
C ARG A 86 -19.65 20.46 -4.15
N ILE A 87 -19.68 19.43 -5.01
CA ILE A 87 -19.45 19.60 -6.46
C ILE A 87 -20.61 20.38 -7.12
N ILE A 88 -21.85 20.17 -6.68
CA ILE A 88 -23.02 20.94 -7.14
C ILE A 88 -22.94 22.40 -6.65
N ASP A 89 -22.50 22.64 -5.41
CA ASP A 89 -22.23 23.97 -4.86
C ASP A 89 -21.24 24.71 -5.79
N ILE A 90 -20.11 24.08 -6.10
CA ILE A 90 -19.05 24.61 -6.99
C ILE A 90 -19.62 24.95 -8.37
N GLU A 91 -20.35 24.02 -9.01
CA GLU A 91 -20.94 24.27 -10.34
C GLU A 91 -21.97 25.40 -10.33
N ASN A 92 -22.71 25.58 -9.23
CA ASN A 92 -23.70 26.64 -9.11
C ASN A 92 -23.03 28.00 -8.83
N THR A 93 -21.97 28.05 -8.01
CA THR A 93 -21.18 29.28 -7.87
C THR A 93 -20.53 29.67 -9.19
N VAL A 94 -19.94 28.72 -9.93
CA VAL A 94 -19.29 28.96 -11.23
C VAL A 94 -20.23 29.60 -12.25
N LYS A 95 -21.51 29.19 -12.31
CA LYS A 95 -22.53 29.79 -13.20
C LYS A 95 -22.86 31.25 -12.85
N LEU A 96 -22.53 31.68 -11.63
CA LEU A 96 -22.79 33.04 -11.10
C LEU A 96 -21.52 33.91 -11.09
N MET A 97 -20.35 33.38 -11.47
CA MET A 97 -19.10 34.15 -11.56
C MET A 97 -19.03 34.93 -12.88
N SER A 98 -18.63 36.20 -12.81
CA SER A 98 -18.24 37.00 -13.98
C SER A 98 -16.85 36.60 -14.46
N LEU A 99 -16.77 35.56 -15.29
CA LEU A 99 -15.53 34.95 -15.78
C LEU A 99 -15.04 35.58 -17.10
N THR A 100 -13.72 35.63 -17.31
CA THR A 100 -13.15 35.87 -18.64
C THR A 100 -13.31 34.61 -19.53
N PRO A 101 -13.24 34.71 -20.87
CA PRO A 101 -13.31 33.55 -21.76
C PRO A 101 -12.23 32.49 -21.47
N GLU A 102 -11.04 32.92 -21.05
CA GLU A 102 -9.94 32.04 -20.63
C GLU A 102 -10.27 31.30 -19.34
N GLN A 103 -10.80 32.00 -18.33
CA GLN A 103 -11.23 31.40 -17.06
C GLN A 103 -12.41 30.43 -17.26
N GLN A 104 -13.34 30.76 -18.16
CA GLN A 104 -14.45 29.88 -18.53
C GLN A 104 -13.97 28.61 -19.24
N THR A 105 -12.94 28.72 -20.09
CA THR A 105 -12.27 27.58 -20.76
C THR A 105 -11.50 26.71 -19.75
N LEU A 106 -10.81 27.33 -18.80
CA LEU A 106 -10.13 26.62 -17.70
C LEU A 106 -11.15 25.85 -16.84
N ILE A 107 -12.22 26.49 -16.36
CA ILE A 107 -13.19 25.80 -15.50
C ILE A 107 -13.93 24.69 -16.26
N SER A 108 -14.37 24.94 -17.50
CA SER A 108 -15.11 23.93 -18.28
C SER A 108 -14.28 22.70 -18.64
N SER A 109 -12.96 22.84 -18.85
CA SER A 109 -12.05 21.69 -19.04
C SER A 109 -11.75 20.93 -17.73
N TRP A 110 -11.89 21.58 -16.58
CA TRP A 110 -11.62 20.98 -15.26
C TRP A 110 -12.83 20.40 -14.52
N ILE A 111 -14.07 20.85 -14.78
CA ILE A 111 -15.27 20.24 -14.18
C ILE A 111 -15.37 18.71 -14.45
N PRO A 112 -15.12 18.19 -15.68
CA PRO A 112 -15.06 16.75 -15.92
C PRO A 112 -13.94 16.04 -15.15
N ARG A 113 -12.79 16.71 -14.96
CA ARG A 113 -11.64 16.20 -14.21
C ARG A 113 -11.93 16.12 -12.70
N ILE A 114 -12.59 17.13 -12.13
CA ILE A 114 -13.08 17.11 -10.73
C ILE A 114 -14.09 15.96 -10.51
N LYS A 115 -14.96 15.71 -11.50
CA LYS A 115 -15.97 14.64 -11.49
C LYS A 115 -15.45 13.25 -11.88
N SER A 116 -14.15 13.09 -12.13
CA SER A 116 -13.54 11.81 -12.52
C SER A 116 -13.65 10.77 -11.40
N LEU A 117 -14.13 9.56 -11.75
CA LEU A 117 -14.09 8.38 -10.87
C LEU A 117 -12.66 7.87 -10.61
N GLY A 118 -11.68 8.34 -11.38
CA GLY A 118 -10.25 8.05 -11.16
C GLY A 118 -9.61 8.87 -10.02
N ASN A 119 -10.33 9.86 -9.46
CA ASN A 119 -9.80 10.68 -8.37
C ASN A 119 -9.74 9.91 -7.04
N SER A 120 -8.67 10.13 -6.27
CA SER A 120 -8.54 9.59 -4.93
C SER A 120 -9.28 10.49 -3.94
N ILE A 121 -10.42 10.04 -3.43
CA ILE A 121 -11.21 10.78 -2.43
C ILE A 121 -10.79 10.34 -1.04
N PHE A 122 -10.24 11.27 -0.26
CA PHE A 122 -9.95 11.07 1.16
C PHE A 122 -11.06 11.68 2.03
N VAL A 123 -11.23 11.15 3.25
CA VAL A 123 -12.16 11.63 4.26
C VAL A 123 -11.34 12.08 5.47
N ILE A 124 -11.59 13.30 5.95
CA ILE A 124 -10.90 13.91 7.09
C ILE A 124 -11.96 14.62 7.93
N ASN A 125 -12.27 14.07 9.11
CA ASN A 125 -13.37 14.51 9.98
C ASN A 125 -14.69 14.70 9.21
N ASP A 126 -15.14 13.61 8.57
CA ASP A 126 -16.38 13.49 7.78
C ASP A 126 -16.49 14.36 6.52
N GLU A 127 -15.64 15.37 6.32
CA GLU A 127 -15.58 16.12 5.06
C GLU A 127 -14.70 15.38 4.02
N PRO A 128 -15.16 15.28 2.76
CA PRO A 128 -14.40 14.66 1.67
C PRO A 128 -13.40 15.65 1.05
N VAL A 129 -12.25 15.13 0.60
CA VAL A 129 -11.19 15.88 -0.09
C VAL A 129 -10.72 15.12 -1.33
N ILE A 130 -10.79 15.77 -2.49
CA ILE A 130 -10.38 15.24 -3.80
C ILE A 130 -8.86 15.42 -3.97
N VAL A 131 -8.15 14.31 -4.19
CA VAL A 131 -6.77 14.27 -4.69
C VAL A 131 -6.78 13.81 -6.15
N HIS A 132 -6.18 14.63 -7.02
CA HIS A 132 -6.20 14.43 -8.47
C HIS A 132 -4.93 13.69 -8.95
N THR A 133 -5.04 12.83 -9.97
CA THR A 133 -3.88 12.08 -10.50
C THR A 133 -3.20 12.74 -11.71
N PHE A 134 -3.89 13.70 -12.36
CA PHE A 134 -3.54 14.32 -13.64
C PHE A 134 -3.65 13.41 -14.88
N ASP A 135 -4.19 12.21 -14.72
CA ASP A 135 -4.59 11.38 -15.86
C ASP A 135 -5.98 11.83 -16.39
N ASP A 136 -6.43 11.27 -17.52
CA ASP A 136 -7.67 11.69 -18.16
C ASP A 136 -8.95 11.29 -17.41
N PRO A 137 -10.03 12.10 -17.52
CA PRO A 137 -11.22 11.94 -16.68
C PRO A 137 -11.97 10.64 -16.99
N VAL A 138 -11.93 9.70 -16.04
CA VAL A 138 -12.77 8.50 -16.04
C VAL A 138 -14.18 8.90 -15.63
N LEU A 139 -14.97 9.35 -16.60
CA LEU A 139 -16.39 9.63 -16.37
C LEU A 139 -17.13 8.34 -16.03
N PRO A 140 -18.20 8.40 -15.21
CA PRO A 140 -19.10 7.26 -15.04
C PRO A 140 -19.61 6.80 -16.41
N PRO A 141 -19.77 5.48 -16.64
CA PRO A 141 -20.31 4.98 -17.90
C PRO A 141 -21.66 5.67 -18.14
N LYS A 142 -21.77 6.41 -19.26
CA LYS A 142 -22.98 7.17 -19.59
C LYS A 142 -24.14 6.20 -19.53
N VAL A 143 -25.01 6.36 -18.52
CA VAL A 143 -26.16 5.47 -18.29
C VAL A 143 -26.87 5.35 -19.63
N PRO A 144 -26.95 4.14 -20.22
CA PRO A 144 -27.43 4.00 -21.58
C PRO A 144 -28.86 4.51 -21.61
N GLU A 145 -29.08 5.62 -22.31
CA GLU A 145 -30.39 6.24 -22.49
C GLU A 145 -31.37 5.12 -22.82
N PRO A 146 -32.44 4.94 -22.02
CA PRO A 146 -33.22 3.72 -22.03
C PRO A 146 -33.73 3.49 -23.44
N LYS A 147 -33.14 2.50 -24.13
CA LYS A 147 -33.37 2.27 -25.55
C LYS A 147 -34.85 1.96 -25.72
N LEU A 148 -35.62 2.98 -26.13
CA LEU A 148 -37.02 2.87 -26.46
C LEU A 148 -37.16 1.62 -27.33
N PRO A 149 -37.94 0.60 -26.90
CA PRO A 149 -37.85 -0.73 -27.47
C PRO A 149 -38.15 -0.62 -28.96
N THR A 150 -37.13 -0.81 -29.79
CA THR A 150 -37.21 -0.69 -31.23
C THR A 150 -38.16 -1.78 -31.70
N LYS A 151 -39.43 -1.41 -31.89
CA LYS A 151 -40.52 -2.35 -32.20
C LYS A 151 -40.12 -3.13 -33.45
N SER A 152 -39.71 -4.37 -33.24
CA SER A 152 -39.19 -5.23 -34.29
C SER A 152 -40.32 -5.61 -35.23
N THR A 153 -40.55 -4.77 -36.24
CA THR A 153 -41.51 -4.99 -37.33
C THR A 153 -41.22 -6.30 -38.05
N TRP A 154 -39.96 -6.74 -38.06
CA TRP A 154 -39.53 -8.07 -38.49
C TRP A 154 -40.31 -9.19 -37.78
N ARG A 155 -40.44 -9.17 -36.45
CA ARG A 155 -41.22 -10.19 -35.71
C ARG A 155 -42.69 -10.22 -36.14
N TRP A 156 -43.30 -9.06 -36.41
CA TRP A 156 -44.66 -8.99 -36.94
C TRP A 156 -44.75 -9.57 -38.36
N TRP A 157 -43.80 -9.25 -39.25
CA TRP A 157 -43.72 -9.85 -40.59
C TRP A 157 -43.52 -11.37 -40.55
N SER A 158 -42.69 -11.88 -39.64
CA SER A 158 -42.53 -13.34 -39.42
C SER A 158 -43.83 -14.00 -38.97
N ILE A 159 -44.57 -13.39 -38.04
CA ILE A 159 -45.87 -13.89 -37.58
C ILE A 159 -46.91 -13.83 -38.71
N PHE A 160 -46.93 -12.77 -39.52
CA PHE A 160 -47.86 -12.61 -40.63
C PHE A 160 -47.60 -13.62 -41.76
N LEU A 161 -46.33 -13.87 -42.10
CA LEU A 161 -45.94 -14.92 -43.05
C LEU A 161 -46.29 -16.32 -42.51
N LEU A 162 -46.06 -16.59 -41.23
CA LEU A 162 -46.42 -17.86 -40.60
C LEU A 162 -47.94 -18.08 -40.61
N ALA A 163 -48.72 -17.04 -40.30
CA ALA A 163 -50.18 -17.08 -40.33
C ALA A 163 -50.73 -17.26 -41.75
N LEU A 164 -50.13 -16.63 -42.75
CA LEU A 164 -50.51 -16.79 -44.16
C LEU A 164 -50.17 -18.19 -44.68
N LEU A 165 -49.04 -18.76 -44.27
CA LEU A 165 -48.66 -20.14 -44.57
C LEU A 165 -49.60 -21.15 -43.87
N LEU A 166 -50.00 -20.88 -42.62
CA LEU A 166 -51.02 -21.65 -41.91
C LEU A 166 -52.39 -21.57 -42.61
N LEU A 167 -52.81 -20.40 -43.06
CA LEU A 167 -54.05 -20.23 -43.84
C LEU A 167 -53.99 -20.94 -45.19
N ALA A 168 -52.82 -20.97 -45.86
CA ALA A 168 -52.63 -21.73 -47.08
C ALA A 168 -52.69 -23.25 -46.84
N LEU A 169 -52.10 -23.75 -45.73
CA LEU A 169 -52.23 -25.15 -45.32
C LEU A 169 -53.67 -25.51 -44.93
N ILE A 170 -54.35 -24.66 -44.16
CA ILE A 170 -55.75 -24.86 -43.77
C ILE A 170 -56.65 -24.83 -45.00
N GLY A 171 -56.45 -23.90 -45.94
CA GLY A 171 -57.21 -23.84 -47.20
C GLY A 171 -56.95 -25.04 -48.11
N GLY A 172 -55.69 -25.49 -48.21
CA GLY A 172 -55.34 -26.71 -48.94
C GLY A 172 -55.93 -27.98 -48.31
N LEU A 173 -55.91 -28.09 -46.98
CA LEU A 173 -56.59 -29.15 -46.25
C LEU A 173 -58.10 -29.08 -46.45
N TRP A 174 -58.72 -27.89 -46.37
CA TRP A 174 -60.15 -27.72 -46.58
C TRP A 174 -60.54 -28.13 -48.02
N TYR A 175 -59.75 -27.78 -49.03
CA TYR A 175 -59.96 -28.21 -50.41
C TYR A 175 -59.82 -29.73 -50.60
N ILE A 176 -58.91 -30.39 -49.88
CA ILE A 176 -58.70 -31.85 -49.92
C ILE A 176 -59.79 -32.60 -49.12
N PHE A 177 -60.29 -32.01 -48.04
CA PHE A 177 -61.22 -32.63 -47.09
C PHE A 177 -62.68 -32.14 -47.21
N TYR A 178 -63.05 -31.35 -48.23
CA TYR A 178 -64.46 -31.00 -48.49
C TYR A 178 -65.14 -32.10 -49.32
N PRO A 179 -65.94 -33.01 -48.72
CA PRO A 179 -66.49 -34.14 -49.44
C PRO A 179 -67.74 -33.71 -50.21
N PHE A 180 -67.88 -34.17 -51.44
CA PHE A 180 -69.17 -34.10 -52.10
C PHE A 180 -70.15 -35.08 -51.43
N ASN A 181 -71.24 -34.52 -50.92
CA ASN A 181 -72.56 -35.16 -50.77
C ASN A 181 -72.85 -36.02 -49.51
N LYS A 182 -74.06 -35.75 -48.99
CA LYS A 182 -75.03 -36.64 -48.32
C LYS A 182 -74.94 -37.01 -46.84
N ASP A 183 -76.15 -37.16 -46.33
CA ASP A 183 -76.57 -37.32 -44.94
C ASP A 183 -76.60 -38.79 -44.50
N SER A 184 -76.45 -39.01 -43.19
CA SER A 184 -77.08 -40.11 -42.41
C SER A 184 -77.05 -39.72 -40.93
N VAL A 185 -77.93 -40.32 -40.13
CA VAL A 185 -78.24 -39.90 -38.74
C VAL A 185 -77.86 -41.00 -37.74
N ASP A 186 -77.84 -40.62 -36.46
CA ASP A 186 -78.25 -41.39 -35.27
C ASP A 186 -77.21 -41.79 -34.20
N GLU A 187 -77.64 -41.57 -32.95
CA GLU A 187 -77.46 -42.28 -31.66
C GLU A 187 -76.10 -42.90 -31.23
N ALA A 188 -75.76 -43.02 -29.93
CA ALA A 188 -76.19 -42.35 -28.67
C ALA A 188 -75.28 -42.85 -27.50
N SER A 189 -75.31 -42.15 -26.35
CA SER A 189 -75.03 -42.71 -24.99
C SER A 189 -73.58 -43.22 -24.67
N HIS A 190 -73.11 -43.36 -23.42
CA HIS A 190 -73.54 -42.89 -22.07
C HIS A 190 -72.37 -43.07 -21.05
N VAL A 191 -72.24 -42.17 -20.05
CA VAL A 191 -71.84 -42.46 -18.62
C VAL A 191 -70.38 -42.97 -18.39
N SER A 192 -69.65 -42.84 -17.27
CA SER A 192 -69.85 -42.43 -15.84
C SER A 192 -68.59 -41.73 -15.25
N ALA A 193 -68.73 -41.10 -14.07
CA ALA A 193 -67.64 -40.69 -13.14
C ALA A 193 -67.77 -41.48 -11.80
N PRO A 194 -67.33 -41.05 -10.59
CA PRO A 194 -66.23 -40.16 -10.12
C PRO A 194 -65.34 -40.87 -9.05
N VAL A 195 -65.13 -40.26 -7.84
CA VAL A 195 -64.51 -40.73 -6.57
C VAL A 195 -63.00 -40.34 -6.38
N ILE A 196 -62.47 -39.57 -5.40
CA ILE A 196 -62.70 -39.25 -3.94
C ILE A 196 -61.77 -40.08 -3.00
N THR A 197 -61.08 -39.61 -1.94
CA THR A 197 -60.53 -38.27 -1.51
C THR A 197 -59.21 -38.44 -0.66
N PRO A 198 -58.96 -37.97 0.60
CA PRO A 198 -57.62 -37.44 0.98
C PRO A 198 -57.08 -37.99 2.35
N ALA A 199 -56.67 -37.10 3.28
CA ALA A 199 -56.07 -37.30 4.62
C ALA A 199 -54.51 -37.47 4.60
N ASP A 200 -53.75 -37.06 5.62
CA ASP A 200 -54.09 -36.81 7.05
C ASP A 200 -53.68 -35.44 7.64
N GLU A 201 -54.22 -35.17 8.83
CA GLU A 201 -54.06 -33.97 9.69
C GLU A 201 -52.85 -34.07 10.67
N GLU A 202 -52.10 -32.98 10.91
CA GLU A 202 -52.17 -32.07 12.10
C GLU A 202 -51.58 -32.61 13.43
N LYS A 203 -50.54 -31.93 13.99
CA LYS A 203 -50.58 -31.33 15.36
C LYS A 203 -49.35 -30.55 15.85
N LYS A 204 -49.63 -29.69 16.84
CA LYS A 204 -48.82 -28.83 17.74
C LYS A 204 -49.48 -28.97 19.16
N PRO A 205 -49.19 -28.22 20.26
CA PRO A 205 -48.12 -27.23 20.58
C PRO A 205 -47.50 -27.29 22.03
N GLN A 206 -46.54 -26.38 22.33
CA GLN A 206 -46.31 -25.71 23.67
C GLN A 206 -45.86 -26.56 24.89
N LEU A 207 -45.34 -26.09 26.05
CA LEU A 207 -44.84 -24.83 26.71
C LEU A 207 -43.73 -25.27 27.73
N GLU A 208 -42.55 -24.64 27.90
CA GLU A 208 -42.16 -23.48 28.78
C GLU A 208 -41.55 -23.88 30.18
N PRO A 209 -41.24 -23.03 31.22
CA PRO A 209 -39.86 -22.73 31.69
C PRO A 209 -39.49 -23.08 33.18
N VAL A 210 -38.66 -22.24 33.88
CA VAL A 210 -38.08 -22.23 35.29
C VAL A 210 -36.54 -22.50 35.32
N ASP A 211 -35.61 -21.58 35.69
CA ASP A 211 -35.21 -20.88 36.97
C ASP A 211 -34.33 -21.73 37.95
N VAL A 212 -33.11 -21.39 38.46
CA VAL A 212 -32.50 -20.22 39.21
C VAL A 212 -32.67 -20.38 40.76
N PRO A 213 -31.69 -20.12 41.71
CA PRO A 213 -30.51 -19.19 41.74
C PRO A 213 -29.17 -19.56 42.52
N VAL A 214 -28.19 -18.62 42.56
CA VAL A 214 -27.27 -18.19 43.69
C VAL A 214 -25.97 -18.94 44.19
N GLN A 215 -24.84 -18.19 44.14
CA GLN A 215 -23.75 -17.81 45.12
C GLN A 215 -23.56 -18.47 46.53
N PRO A 216 -22.43 -18.26 47.31
CA PRO A 216 -21.56 -17.04 47.45
C PRO A 216 -20.01 -17.18 47.68
N GLU A 217 -19.36 -16.04 47.99
CA GLU A 217 -17.92 -15.73 48.26
C GLU A 217 -17.72 -15.08 49.69
N PRO A 218 -16.54 -15.20 50.36
CA PRO A 218 -15.77 -14.04 50.94
C PRO A 218 -14.22 -14.30 51.12
N GLU A 219 -13.27 -13.44 51.55
CA GLU A 219 -12.88 -11.99 51.48
C GLU A 219 -11.31 -11.98 51.70
N ILE A 220 -10.68 -10.86 52.09
CA ILE A 220 -9.42 -10.75 52.90
C ILE A 220 -8.06 -11.01 52.18
N LYS A 221 -7.03 -10.13 52.21
CA LYS A 221 -6.78 -8.77 52.78
C LYS A 221 -5.80 -8.01 51.83
N ARG A 222 -6.04 -6.74 51.44
CA ARG A 222 -5.77 -5.44 52.11
C ARG A 222 -4.28 -5.07 52.35
N ASP A 223 -3.76 -4.18 51.49
CA ASP A 223 -3.32 -2.78 51.76
C ASP A 223 -2.30 -2.41 52.88
N PRO A 224 -1.69 -1.20 52.86
CA PRO A 224 -1.25 -0.34 51.72
C PRO A 224 0.11 0.37 52.00
N LYS A 225 0.52 1.36 51.14
CA LYS A 225 0.64 2.81 51.51
C LYS A 225 1.66 3.60 50.64
N PRO A 226 1.30 4.76 50.04
CA PRO A 226 2.24 5.70 49.41
C PRO A 226 2.80 6.74 50.40
N VAL A 227 3.86 7.46 50.01
CA VAL A 227 4.35 8.66 50.72
C VAL A 227 4.55 9.83 49.74
N GLU A 228 4.16 11.00 50.22
CA GLU A 228 4.11 12.32 49.58
C GLU A 228 5.39 13.14 49.87
N HIS A 229 5.71 14.14 49.04
CA HIS A 229 6.41 15.34 49.53
C HIS A 229 6.04 16.58 48.69
N THR A 230 5.80 17.68 49.39
CA THR A 230 5.17 18.91 48.88
C THR A 230 6.16 20.09 48.81
N GLU A 231 5.71 21.21 48.25
CA GLU A 231 6.54 22.37 47.87
C GLU A 231 7.02 23.22 49.07
N THR A 232 8.05 24.06 48.85
CA THR A 232 8.21 25.33 49.58
C THR A 232 8.97 26.36 48.73
N MET A 233 8.48 27.60 48.67
CA MET A 233 9.13 28.77 48.05
C MET A 233 9.36 29.84 49.11
N VAL A 234 10.50 30.56 49.05
CA VAL A 234 10.69 31.88 49.70
C VAL A 234 11.63 32.77 48.86
N GLU A 235 11.27 34.05 48.77
CA GLU A 235 11.90 35.24 48.17
C GLU A 235 13.43 35.32 47.94
N GLU A 236 13.74 35.67 46.68
CA GLU A 236 14.57 36.79 46.21
C GLU A 236 15.66 37.45 47.10
N LYS A 237 16.89 37.51 46.54
CA LYS A 237 17.73 38.74 46.56
C LYS A 237 18.71 38.82 45.39
N LYS A 238 19.01 40.05 44.94
CA LYS A 238 19.84 40.44 43.76
C LYS A 238 20.24 41.92 43.92
N PRO A 239 21.30 42.49 43.27
CA PRO A 239 22.36 41.92 42.40
C PRO A 239 23.80 42.18 42.88
N GLU A 240 24.77 41.49 42.26
CA GLU A 240 25.91 42.12 41.55
C GLU A 240 26.39 41.17 40.40
N PRO A 241 26.97 41.64 39.27
CA PRO A 241 27.19 40.78 38.10
C PRO A 241 28.66 40.39 37.85
N GLU A 242 29.01 39.13 38.09
CA GLU A 242 30.24 38.52 37.56
C GLU A 242 30.05 37.95 36.14
N GLU A 243 31.15 37.80 35.39
CA GLU A 243 31.14 37.37 33.99
C GLU A 243 30.58 35.95 33.80
N LYS A 244 29.74 35.77 32.77
CA LYS A 244 29.25 34.44 32.38
C LYS A 244 30.39 33.64 31.71
N PRO A 245 30.90 32.54 32.30
CA PRO A 245 31.80 31.65 31.60
C PRO A 245 31.09 31.04 30.39
N LYS A 246 31.76 30.99 29.23
CA LYS A 246 31.21 30.39 28.01
C LYS A 246 30.76 28.96 28.28
N PRO A 247 29.54 28.54 27.88
CA PRO A 247 29.02 27.23 28.21
C PRO A 247 29.89 26.13 27.60
N LYS A 248 30.56 25.34 28.45
CA LYS A 248 31.24 24.11 28.03
C LYS A 248 30.19 23.15 27.49
N VAL A 249 30.21 22.89 26.19
CA VAL A 249 29.32 21.92 25.55
C VAL A 249 29.53 20.55 26.20
N LYS A 250 28.49 20.02 26.83
CA LYS A 250 28.50 18.63 27.33
C LYS A 250 28.38 17.68 26.14
N ASN A 251 29.54 17.27 25.62
CA ASN A 251 29.62 16.33 24.53
C ASN A 251 28.92 14.99 24.88
N PRO A 252 28.18 14.37 23.93
CA PRO A 252 27.49 13.10 24.19
C PRO A 252 28.48 12.01 24.63
N ALA A 253 28.11 11.20 25.62
CA ALA A 253 28.98 10.16 26.20
C ALA A 253 29.44 9.04 25.23
N ASN A 254 28.94 9.07 23.98
CA ASN A 254 29.34 8.17 22.89
C ASN A 254 29.75 8.96 21.63
N CYS A 255 30.19 10.22 21.73
CA CYS A 255 30.70 10.97 20.58
C CYS A 255 32.07 10.43 20.13
N ILE A 256 32.46 10.71 18.88
CA ILE A 256 33.79 10.45 18.32
C ILE A 256 34.53 11.77 18.08
N THR A 257 35.81 11.87 18.45
CA THR A 257 36.56 13.12 18.23
C THR A 257 36.93 13.28 16.76
N LYS A 258 37.23 14.52 16.33
CA LYS A 258 37.67 14.79 14.95
C LYS A 258 39.04 14.14 14.69
N GLU A 259 39.84 14.06 15.75
CA GLU A 259 41.14 13.43 15.81
C GLU A 259 41.00 11.90 15.69
N GLU A 260 40.05 11.26 16.36
CA GLU A 260 39.77 9.82 16.25
C GLU A 260 39.23 9.46 14.84
N LEU A 261 38.47 10.36 14.20
CA LEU A 261 38.03 10.20 12.81
C LEU A 261 39.17 10.29 11.78
N VAL A 262 40.13 11.20 11.99
CA VAL A 262 41.22 11.51 11.03
C VAL A 262 42.47 10.67 11.25
N SER A 263 42.81 10.34 12.50
CA SER A 263 44.04 9.61 12.85
C SER A 263 43.95 8.09 12.72
N ASN A 264 42.73 7.53 12.59
CA ASN A 264 42.55 6.09 12.43
C ASN A 264 43.16 5.61 11.09
N PRO A 265 44.26 4.83 11.10
CA PRO A 265 44.98 4.45 9.87
C PRO A 265 44.27 3.32 9.10
N ASN A 266 43.24 2.71 9.67
CA ASN A 266 42.54 1.56 9.10
C ASN A 266 41.05 1.58 9.51
N PRO A 267 40.27 2.61 9.07
CA PRO A 267 38.89 2.80 9.50
C PRO A 267 37.99 1.67 9.00
N SER A 268 37.04 1.26 9.84
CA SER A 268 36.07 0.20 9.58
C SER A 268 35.41 0.32 8.21
N LYS A 269 35.14 -0.82 7.59
CA LYS A 269 34.41 -0.91 6.32
C LYS A 269 33.11 -1.67 6.52
N MET A 270 32.15 -1.36 5.66
CA MET A 270 30.81 -1.95 5.71
C MET A 270 30.39 -2.49 4.35
N VAL A 271 29.78 -3.66 4.31
CA VAL A 271 29.05 -4.16 3.13
C VAL A 271 27.57 -4.30 3.48
N MET A 272 26.71 -3.62 2.74
CA MET A 272 25.27 -3.85 2.76
C MET A 272 24.95 -4.95 1.75
N VAL A 273 24.48 -6.10 2.22
CA VAL A 273 23.90 -7.15 1.37
C VAL A 273 22.42 -6.84 1.25
N PHE A 274 21.95 -6.54 0.04
CA PHE A 274 20.62 -6.00 -0.22
C PHE A 274 19.87 -6.91 -1.18
N ASP A 275 18.71 -7.38 -0.75
CA ASP A 275 17.84 -8.24 -1.55
C ASP A 275 17.11 -7.45 -2.65
N ASN A 276 17.18 -7.96 -3.88
CA ASN A 276 16.50 -7.43 -5.05
C ASN A 276 15.91 -8.58 -5.89
N SER A 277 15.62 -9.71 -5.25
CA SER A 277 14.94 -10.84 -5.86
C SER A 277 13.45 -10.56 -6.07
N LEU A 278 12.75 -11.45 -6.78
CA LEU A 278 11.32 -11.29 -7.07
C LEU A 278 10.42 -11.31 -5.83
N SER A 279 10.85 -11.89 -4.69
CA SER A 279 10.05 -11.86 -3.47
C SER A 279 9.84 -10.44 -2.95
N MET A 280 10.83 -9.57 -3.18
CA MET A 280 10.83 -8.18 -2.71
C MET A 280 9.77 -7.29 -3.38
N ILE A 281 9.08 -7.72 -4.45
CA ILE A 281 8.02 -6.91 -5.08
C ILE A 281 6.76 -6.80 -4.20
N VAL A 282 6.51 -7.78 -3.32
CA VAL A 282 5.22 -7.88 -2.62
C VAL A 282 5.04 -6.81 -1.54
N THR A 283 3.78 -6.50 -1.26
CA THR A 283 3.37 -5.57 -0.21
C THR A 283 3.64 -6.10 1.19
N LEU A 284 3.89 -5.21 2.15
CA LEU A 284 3.94 -5.49 3.59
C LEU A 284 2.55 -5.44 4.25
N ALA A 285 1.49 -5.24 3.46
CA ALA A 285 0.13 -5.04 3.96
C ALA A 285 -0.75 -6.29 3.98
N GLU A 286 -0.32 -7.41 3.39
CA GLU A 286 -1.06 -8.69 3.35
C GLU A 286 -0.42 -9.74 4.27
N SER A 287 -1.17 -10.81 4.55
CA SER A 287 -0.69 -11.91 5.38
C SER A 287 0.40 -12.76 4.68
N PRO A 288 1.30 -13.43 5.43
CA PRO A 288 2.29 -14.34 4.83
C PRO A 288 1.66 -15.44 3.97
N ALA A 289 0.47 -15.93 4.33
CA ALA A 289 -0.25 -16.95 3.56
C ALA A 289 -0.74 -16.45 2.20
N GLU A 290 -1.21 -15.20 2.10
CA GLU A 290 -1.59 -14.59 0.82
C GLU A 290 -0.37 -14.26 -0.05
N VAL A 291 0.75 -13.89 0.58
CA VAL A 291 2.04 -13.69 -0.08
C VAL A 291 2.55 -15.02 -0.65
N GLU A 292 2.47 -16.13 0.10
CA GLU A 292 2.79 -17.47 -0.41
C GLU A 292 1.85 -17.85 -1.57
N GLN A 293 0.54 -17.65 -1.42
CA GLN A 293 -0.45 -17.92 -2.48
C GLN A 293 -0.16 -17.12 -3.76
N TYR A 294 0.28 -15.86 -3.64
CA TYR A 294 0.70 -15.06 -4.80
C TYR A 294 1.94 -15.63 -5.50
N PHE A 295 2.95 -16.11 -4.75
CA PHE A 295 4.09 -16.79 -5.36
C PHE A 295 3.70 -18.13 -6.00
N GLN A 296 2.75 -18.88 -5.42
CA GLN A 296 2.17 -20.06 -6.06
C GLN A 296 1.46 -19.69 -7.39
N TYR A 297 0.69 -18.59 -7.45
CA TYR A 297 0.09 -18.11 -8.69
C TYR A 297 1.11 -17.57 -9.71
N MET A 298 2.24 -16.99 -9.27
CA MET A 298 3.33 -16.62 -10.19
C MET A 298 4.10 -17.84 -10.72
N GLY A 299 4.25 -18.91 -9.93
CA GLY A 299 4.96 -20.12 -10.32
C GLY A 299 4.14 -21.11 -11.16
N TYR A 300 2.86 -21.29 -10.82
CA TYR A 300 1.97 -22.28 -11.46
C TYR A 300 0.86 -21.65 -12.33
N GLY A 301 0.74 -20.32 -12.33
CA GLY A 301 -0.32 -19.58 -13.01
C GLY A 301 -1.56 -19.34 -12.12
N PHE A 302 -2.32 -18.31 -12.48
CA PHE A 302 -3.59 -17.99 -11.82
C PHE A 302 -4.68 -19.04 -12.10
N PRO A 303 -5.67 -19.22 -11.20
CA PRO A 303 -6.74 -20.20 -11.38
C PRO A 303 -7.57 -19.94 -12.65
N ARG A 304 -7.95 -20.99 -13.37
CA ARG A 304 -8.67 -20.90 -14.66
C ARG A 304 -10.05 -20.22 -14.60
N TYR A 305 -10.65 -20.12 -13.41
CA TYR A 305 -11.94 -19.43 -13.20
C TYR A 305 -11.80 -17.92 -12.97
N MET A 306 -10.58 -17.41 -12.74
CA MET A 306 -10.32 -16.01 -12.42
C MET A 306 -10.30 -15.17 -13.71
N SER A 307 -11.08 -14.08 -13.77
CA SER A 307 -11.08 -13.21 -14.94
C SER A 307 -9.78 -12.41 -15.05
N GLU A 308 -9.44 -11.90 -16.25
CA GLU A 308 -8.26 -11.04 -16.40
C GLU A 308 -8.32 -9.79 -15.52
N GLN A 309 -9.52 -9.25 -15.27
CA GLN A 309 -9.70 -8.11 -14.36
C GLN A 309 -9.40 -8.50 -12.91
N ASP A 310 -9.80 -9.69 -12.48
CA ASP A 310 -9.51 -10.19 -11.13
C ASP A 310 -8.03 -10.47 -10.94
N LYS A 311 -7.34 -11.01 -11.96
CA LYS A 311 -5.88 -11.20 -11.95
C LYS A 311 -5.15 -9.86 -11.81
N LEU A 312 -5.52 -8.87 -12.61
CA LEU A 312 -4.94 -7.51 -12.55
C LEU A 312 -5.24 -6.83 -11.20
N ASN A 313 -6.43 -7.05 -10.62
CA ASN A 313 -6.78 -6.56 -9.29
C ASN A 313 -5.95 -7.24 -8.20
N TYR A 314 -5.78 -8.57 -8.28
CA TYR A 314 -4.97 -9.35 -7.35
C TYR A 314 -3.48 -8.97 -7.44
N GLU A 315 -2.92 -8.81 -8.65
CA GLU A 315 -1.54 -8.37 -8.84
C GLU A 315 -1.30 -6.96 -8.29
N LYS A 316 -2.18 -5.99 -8.60
CA LYS A 316 -2.14 -4.64 -8.01
C LYS A 316 -2.25 -4.67 -6.50
N ARG A 317 -3.10 -5.55 -5.95
CA ARG A 317 -3.26 -5.76 -4.51
C ARG A 317 -1.96 -6.28 -3.89
N MET A 318 -1.38 -7.35 -4.42
CA MET A 318 -0.19 -7.99 -3.86
C MET A 318 1.10 -7.17 -4.05
N THR A 319 1.17 -6.29 -5.05
CA THR A 319 2.35 -5.43 -5.33
C THR A 319 2.25 -4.01 -4.76
N ARG A 320 1.15 -3.66 -4.07
CA ARG A 320 0.89 -2.28 -3.59
C ARG A 320 1.96 -1.76 -2.63
N LEU A 321 2.22 -0.46 -2.68
CA LEU A 321 3.08 0.19 -1.69
C LEU A 321 2.42 0.18 -0.29
N PRO A 322 3.20 0.00 0.79
CA PRO A 322 4.64 -0.19 0.82
C PRO A 322 5.05 -1.65 0.56
N SER A 323 5.82 -1.88 -0.51
CA SER A 323 6.44 -3.18 -0.78
C SER A 323 7.67 -3.45 0.07
N ARG A 324 8.03 -4.74 0.21
CA ARG A 324 9.28 -5.23 0.84
C ARG A 324 10.49 -4.45 0.29
N LEU A 325 10.63 -4.35 -1.04
CA LEU A 325 11.66 -3.54 -1.72
C LEU A 325 11.60 -2.06 -1.35
N SER A 326 10.44 -1.41 -1.48
CA SER A 326 10.33 0.04 -1.27
C SER A 326 10.72 0.47 0.14
N SER A 327 10.36 -0.37 1.12
CA SER A 327 10.68 -0.17 2.54
C SER A 327 12.16 -0.45 2.80
N SER A 328 12.72 -1.50 2.20
CA SER A 328 14.14 -1.85 2.27
C SER A 328 15.05 -0.77 1.70
N LYS A 329 14.68 -0.16 0.56
CA LYS A 329 15.37 1.00 0.00
C LYS A 329 15.40 2.14 1.03
N LYS A 330 14.23 2.54 1.56
CA LYS A 330 14.11 3.61 2.57
C LYS A 330 14.97 3.34 3.81
N VAL A 331 15.01 2.08 4.26
CA VAL A 331 15.84 1.56 5.35
C VAL A 331 17.34 1.73 5.06
N ALA A 332 17.82 1.26 3.91
CA ALA A 332 19.23 1.38 3.53
C ALA A 332 19.67 2.84 3.35
N LEU A 333 18.87 3.66 2.65
CA LEU A 333 19.12 5.08 2.40
C LEU A 333 19.28 5.87 3.71
N THR A 334 18.35 5.70 4.65
CA THR A 334 18.36 6.36 5.98
C THR A 334 19.60 5.98 6.82
N SER A 335 20.21 4.83 6.52
CA SER A 335 21.34 4.28 7.26
C SER A 335 22.68 4.75 6.72
N ILE A 336 22.79 4.85 5.40
CA ILE A 336 23.94 5.44 4.70
C ILE A 336 24.20 6.87 5.18
N ASP A 337 23.15 7.60 5.56
CA ASP A 337 23.24 8.95 6.12
C ASP A 337 23.69 8.98 7.59
N LYS A 338 23.53 7.89 8.34
CA LYS A 338 23.83 7.80 9.80
C LYS A 338 25.17 7.16 10.13
N ILE A 339 25.77 6.43 9.21
CA ILE A 339 27.08 5.79 9.38
C ILE A 339 28.18 6.88 9.40
N GLN A 340 29.20 6.76 10.28
CA GLN A 340 30.32 7.71 10.40
C GLN A 340 31.03 7.96 9.07
N GLN A 341 31.54 9.19 8.87
CA GLN A 341 32.05 9.64 7.57
C GLN A 341 33.33 8.93 7.11
N ASN A 342 34.15 8.42 8.03
CA ASN A 342 35.36 7.66 7.71
C ASN A 342 35.07 6.20 7.30
N ILE A 343 33.85 5.70 7.50
CA ILE A 343 33.45 4.34 7.15
C ILE A 343 32.99 4.29 5.68
N ASN A 344 33.74 3.54 4.87
CA ASN A 344 33.40 3.30 3.47
C ASN A 344 32.38 2.15 3.37
N ILE A 345 31.36 2.33 2.53
CA ILE A 345 30.22 1.40 2.39
C ILE A 345 30.23 0.80 0.98
N SER A 346 30.11 -0.51 0.85
CA SER A 346 29.85 -1.20 -0.41
C SER A 346 28.45 -1.81 -0.42
N LEU A 347 27.91 -2.04 -1.61
CA LEU A 347 26.66 -2.77 -1.86
C LEU A 347 26.99 -4.15 -2.43
N VAL A 348 26.26 -5.18 -1.98
CA VAL A 348 26.15 -6.48 -2.63
C VAL A 348 24.68 -6.75 -2.91
N THR A 349 24.27 -6.78 -4.18
CA THR A 349 22.86 -6.93 -4.60
C THR A 349 22.55 -8.39 -4.91
N LEU A 350 21.46 -8.91 -4.34
CA LEU A 350 20.91 -10.24 -4.63
C LEU A 350 19.82 -10.11 -5.71
N THR A 351 20.19 -10.04 -6.99
CA THR A 351 19.23 -9.80 -8.09
C THR A 351 18.58 -11.10 -8.59
N GLY A 352 19.32 -12.21 -8.61
CA GLY A 352 18.90 -13.49 -9.15
C GLY A 352 20.02 -14.53 -9.09
N CYS A 353 19.69 -15.80 -9.25
CA CYS A 353 20.65 -16.88 -9.33
C CYS A 353 21.57 -16.74 -10.57
N PRO A 354 22.81 -17.27 -10.54
CA PRO A 354 23.44 -18.00 -9.44
C PRO A 354 24.29 -17.12 -8.50
N SER A 355 24.40 -15.81 -8.73
CA SER A 355 25.43 -14.98 -8.07
C SER A 355 25.03 -13.54 -7.81
N ALA A 356 25.40 -13.03 -6.63
CA ALA A 356 25.18 -11.64 -6.23
C ALA A 356 26.17 -10.67 -6.92
N GLU A 357 25.74 -9.44 -7.20
CA GLU A 357 26.62 -8.37 -7.74
C GLU A 357 27.28 -7.57 -6.62
N ALA A 358 28.58 -7.29 -6.70
CA ALA A 358 29.27 -6.39 -5.77
C ALA A 358 29.62 -5.03 -6.42
N SER A 359 29.44 -3.94 -5.68
CA SER A 359 29.96 -2.61 -6.05
C SER A 359 31.41 -2.42 -5.58
N PRO A 360 32.12 -1.37 -6.03
CA PRO A 360 33.23 -0.81 -5.27
C PRO A 360 32.76 -0.23 -3.92
N PHE A 361 33.70 0.04 -3.02
CA PHE A 361 33.45 0.80 -1.79
C PHE A 361 33.26 2.29 -2.09
N TYR A 362 32.16 2.87 -1.62
CA TYR A 362 31.87 4.30 -1.67
C TYR A 362 32.31 4.98 -0.38
N SER A 363 33.12 6.03 -0.50
CA SER A 363 33.44 6.96 0.60
C SER A 363 32.28 7.91 0.88
N TYR A 364 32.34 8.66 1.99
CA TYR A 364 31.29 9.62 2.37
C TYR A 364 30.89 10.57 1.23
N LYS A 365 31.88 11.13 0.49
CA LYS A 365 31.64 12.00 -0.67
C LYS A 365 30.84 11.32 -1.79
N ASN A 366 30.99 10.00 -1.93
CA ASN A 366 30.38 9.20 -3.01
C ASN A 366 29.10 8.45 -2.54
N ARG A 367 28.60 8.70 -1.32
CA ARG A 367 27.37 8.08 -0.82
C ARG A 367 26.13 8.45 -1.64
N GLY A 368 26.10 9.61 -2.30
CA GLY A 368 25.06 9.94 -3.27
C GLY A 368 24.95 8.90 -4.40
N THR A 369 26.09 8.43 -4.94
CA THR A 369 26.14 7.39 -5.96
C THR A 369 25.61 6.05 -5.44
N LEU A 370 25.97 5.67 -4.21
CA LEU A 370 25.44 4.46 -3.55
C LEU A 370 23.92 4.53 -3.36
N LYS A 371 23.41 5.65 -2.81
CA LYS A 371 21.98 5.91 -2.62
C LYS A 371 21.23 5.85 -3.95
N ASN A 372 21.81 6.41 -5.01
CA ASN A 372 21.23 6.37 -6.36
C ASN A 372 21.25 4.96 -6.98
N LYS A 373 22.28 4.12 -6.73
CA LYS A 373 22.24 2.70 -7.14
C LYS A 373 21.11 1.96 -6.41
N ILE A 374 20.95 2.16 -5.10
CA ILE A 374 19.88 1.54 -4.29
C ILE A 374 18.49 2.00 -4.75
N ASN A 375 18.30 3.30 -5.00
CA ASN A 375 17.04 3.84 -5.53
C ASN A 375 16.64 3.18 -6.86
N LYS A 376 17.61 2.94 -7.74
CA LYS A 376 17.39 2.32 -9.07
C LYS A 376 17.29 0.79 -9.06
N LEU A 377 17.40 0.11 -7.91
CA LEU A 377 17.20 -1.34 -7.84
C LEU A 377 15.75 -1.71 -8.19
N THR A 378 15.56 -2.60 -9.16
CA THR A 378 14.27 -3.23 -9.46
C THR A 378 14.48 -4.73 -9.58
N PRO A 379 13.66 -5.57 -8.94
CA PRO A 379 13.67 -7.00 -9.18
C PRO A 379 13.42 -7.34 -10.65
N THR A 380 13.99 -8.45 -11.10
CA THR A 380 13.84 -8.93 -12.47
C THR A 380 13.80 -10.45 -12.50
N ALA A 381 13.01 -11.02 -13.41
CA ALA A 381 13.01 -12.45 -13.69
C ALA A 381 14.17 -12.88 -14.61
N ALA A 382 14.85 -11.91 -15.26
CA ALA A 382 15.96 -12.18 -16.16
C ALA A 382 17.14 -12.81 -15.39
N GLY A 383 17.52 -14.03 -15.79
CA GLY A 383 18.58 -14.82 -15.14
C GLY A 383 18.07 -16.03 -14.35
N GLY A 384 16.75 -16.20 -14.16
CA GLY A 384 16.16 -17.37 -13.50
C GLY A 384 15.56 -17.12 -12.11
N GLY A 385 15.51 -15.86 -11.66
CA GLY A 385 14.94 -15.48 -10.36
C GLY A 385 15.74 -15.96 -9.14
N GLY A 386 15.10 -16.00 -7.98
CA GLY A 386 15.70 -16.51 -6.73
C GLY A 386 16.69 -15.58 -6.03
N THR A 387 17.16 -16.02 -4.85
CA THR A 387 17.94 -15.20 -3.92
C THR A 387 19.31 -15.83 -3.64
N PRO A 388 20.42 -15.34 -4.24
CA PRO A 388 21.77 -15.90 -4.10
C PRO A 388 22.47 -15.46 -2.79
N LEU A 389 21.80 -15.59 -1.65
CA LEU A 389 22.22 -15.05 -0.36
C LEU A 389 23.55 -15.64 0.15
N TYR A 390 23.79 -16.95 -0.02
CA TYR A 390 25.06 -17.63 0.29
C TYR A 390 26.20 -16.99 -0.49
N ASN A 391 26.01 -16.78 -1.81
CA ASN A 391 27.03 -16.14 -2.66
C ASN A 391 27.23 -14.66 -2.29
N GLY A 392 26.15 -13.96 -1.91
CA GLY A 392 26.21 -12.59 -1.41
C GLY A 392 27.02 -12.48 -0.12
N LEU A 393 26.77 -13.34 0.85
CA LEU A 393 27.50 -13.42 2.13
C LEU A 393 28.98 -13.81 1.91
N GLU A 394 29.25 -14.79 1.06
CA GLU A 394 30.62 -15.20 0.71
C GLU A 394 31.39 -14.05 0.03
N LYS A 395 30.75 -13.32 -0.90
CA LYS A 395 31.35 -12.19 -1.61
C LYS A 395 31.58 -11.01 -0.67
N ALA A 396 30.59 -10.65 0.15
CA ALA A 396 30.68 -9.58 1.14
C ALA A 396 31.79 -9.83 2.18
N SER A 397 31.88 -11.04 2.73
CA SER A 397 32.93 -11.42 3.69
C SER A 397 34.33 -11.43 3.07
N LYS A 398 34.48 -11.78 1.78
CA LYS A 398 35.76 -11.67 1.05
C LYS A 398 36.21 -10.23 0.80
N MET A 399 35.29 -9.26 0.75
CA MET A 399 35.60 -7.83 0.55
C MET A 399 36.07 -7.09 1.82
N LEU A 400 35.94 -7.72 2.99
CA LEU A 400 36.25 -7.16 4.31
C LEU A 400 37.50 -7.82 4.91
N ASP A 401 38.12 -7.16 5.88
CA ASP A 401 39.25 -7.70 6.66
C ASP A 401 38.72 -8.64 7.75
N GLY A 402 38.08 -8.08 8.79
CA GLY A 402 37.44 -8.85 9.86
C GLY A 402 38.38 -9.59 10.82
N VAL A 403 39.70 -9.35 10.73
CA VAL A 403 40.74 -10.04 11.52
C VAL A 403 41.56 -9.05 12.33
N LYS A 404 42.07 -8.01 11.66
CA LYS A 404 42.85 -6.90 12.21
C LYS A 404 42.02 -5.62 12.36
N ARG A 405 40.85 -5.56 11.72
CA ARG A 405 39.89 -4.45 11.76
C ARG A 405 38.48 -4.96 12.11
N ASP A 406 37.74 -4.18 12.90
CA ASP A 406 36.30 -4.38 13.10
C ASP A 406 35.57 -3.96 11.83
N ASP A 407 34.93 -4.92 11.17
CA ASP A 407 34.23 -4.75 9.90
C ASP A 407 32.81 -5.29 10.00
N TYR A 408 31.93 -4.78 9.13
CA TYR A 408 30.49 -4.96 9.30
C TYR A 408 29.81 -5.43 8.02
N ILE A 409 28.97 -6.44 8.13
CA ILE A 409 27.96 -6.78 7.10
C ILE A 409 26.59 -6.45 7.67
N LEU A 410 25.73 -5.89 6.83
CA LEU A 410 24.32 -5.68 7.14
C LEU A 410 23.49 -6.31 6.02
N ILE A 411 22.82 -7.42 6.34
CA ILE A 411 21.92 -8.13 5.43
C ILE A 411 20.53 -7.49 5.56
N ILE A 412 19.90 -7.23 4.42
CA ILE A 412 18.54 -6.71 4.28
C ILE A 412 17.85 -7.65 3.28
N SER A 413 17.08 -8.62 3.78
CA SER A 413 16.47 -9.70 2.97
C SER A 413 15.17 -10.18 3.62
N ASP A 414 14.33 -10.84 2.82
CA ASP A 414 13.01 -11.32 3.19
C ASP A 414 12.88 -12.84 3.20
N GLY A 415 13.99 -13.59 3.15
CA GLY A 415 13.96 -15.05 3.15
C GLY A 415 15.31 -15.78 3.15
N GLU A 416 15.30 -16.93 2.47
CA GLU A 416 16.34 -17.96 2.44
C GLU A 416 17.22 -17.86 1.17
N ASP A 417 18.32 -18.62 1.10
CA ASP A 417 18.98 -18.85 -0.20
C ASP A 417 18.17 -19.84 -1.03
N THR A 418 17.82 -19.47 -2.27
CA THR A 418 17.06 -20.32 -3.20
C THR A 418 17.88 -20.74 -4.42
N CYS A 419 19.18 -20.46 -4.43
CA CYS A 419 20.10 -20.71 -5.54
C CYS A 419 21.07 -21.87 -5.28
N THR A 420 21.22 -22.32 -4.03
CA THR A 420 22.10 -23.43 -3.68
C THR A 420 21.65 -24.19 -2.43
N HIS A 421 21.85 -25.51 -2.42
CA HIS A 421 21.65 -26.35 -1.22
C HIS A 421 22.79 -26.23 -0.18
N LYS A 422 23.73 -25.29 -0.34
CA LYS A 422 24.82 -25.07 0.62
C LYS A 422 24.30 -24.33 1.86
N ASN A 423 24.53 -24.91 3.04
CA ASN A 423 24.06 -24.35 4.29
C ASN A 423 24.78 -23.02 4.63
N ILE A 424 24.00 -21.92 4.72
CA ILE A 424 24.52 -20.58 5.00
C ILE A 424 25.02 -20.40 6.44
N CYS A 425 24.48 -21.14 7.40
CA CYS A 425 24.95 -21.16 8.79
C CYS A 425 26.36 -21.75 8.89
N THR A 426 26.67 -22.80 8.12
CA THR A 426 28.02 -23.38 8.02
C THR A 426 29.02 -22.37 7.45
N LEU A 427 28.63 -21.60 6.42
CA LEU A 427 29.44 -20.49 5.90
C LEU A 427 29.64 -19.41 6.98
N ALA A 428 28.60 -19.02 7.72
CA ALA A 428 28.72 -18.01 8.77
C ALA A 428 29.63 -18.44 9.94
N HIS A 429 29.60 -19.72 10.33
CA HIS A 429 30.53 -20.28 11.31
C HIS A 429 31.97 -20.29 10.78
N HIS A 430 32.19 -20.64 9.51
CA HIS A 430 33.52 -20.53 8.91
C HIS A 430 34.01 -19.07 8.85
N ILE A 431 33.11 -18.12 8.58
CA ILE A 431 33.39 -16.68 8.61
C ILE A 431 33.74 -16.24 10.04
N SER A 432 33.02 -16.65 11.09
CA SER A 432 33.33 -16.19 12.46
C SER A 432 34.65 -16.73 13.00
N VAL A 433 35.02 -17.97 12.66
CA VAL A 433 36.34 -18.53 13.00
C VAL A 433 37.47 -17.85 12.23
N SER A 434 37.29 -17.62 10.91
CA SER A 434 38.33 -16.99 10.07
C SER A 434 38.42 -15.47 10.22
N LYS A 435 37.34 -14.81 10.68
CA LYS A 435 37.17 -13.35 10.79
C LYS A 435 36.41 -12.96 12.07
N PRO A 436 37.01 -13.14 13.27
CA PRO A 436 36.31 -12.96 14.56
C PRO A 436 35.84 -11.50 14.83
N ARG A 437 36.42 -10.51 14.12
CA ARG A 437 36.06 -9.09 14.20
C ARG A 437 35.09 -8.65 13.09
N LEU A 438 34.65 -9.57 12.22
CA LEU A 438 33.55 -9.33 11.29
C LEU A 438 32.21 -9.58 11.98
N LYS A 439 31.38 -8.54 12.12
CA LYS A 439 30.03 -8.64 12.70
C LYS A 439 28.97 -8.55 11.62
N ILE A 440 27.97 -9.43 11.68
CA ILE A 440 26.91 -9.51 10.67
C ILE A 440 25.56 -9.27 11.34
N ASN A 441 24.97 -8.11 11.03
CA ASN A 441 23.61 -7.78 11.45
C ASN A 441 22.61 -8.08 10.33
N ILE A 442 21.37 -8.40 10.71
CA ILE A 442 20.33 -8.83 9.77
C ILE A 442 19.06 -8.03 10.03
N VAL A 443 18.51 -7.42 8.99
CA VAL A 443 17.15 -6.88 8.97
C VAL A 443 16.28 -7.89 8.24
N ASP A 444 15.51 -8.66 9.00
CA ASP A 444 14.53 -9.60 8.46
C ASP A 444 13.23 -8.85 8.19
N ILE A 445 12.87 -8.77 6.91
CA ILE A 445 11.73 -8.02 6.41
C ILE A 445 10.42 -8.79 6.58
N ALA A 446 10.47 -10.12 6.52
CA ALA A 446 9.30 -10.98 6.64
C ALA A 446 9.03 -11.38 8.10
N GLY A 447 10.07 -11.43 8.94
CA GLY A 447 10.02 -11.98 10.30
C GLY A 447 9.91 -13.50 10.31
N GLU A 448 10.54 -14.16 9.33
CA GLU A 448 10.53 -15.61 9.16
C GLU A 448 11.73 -16.29 9.86
N HIS A 449 12.69 -15.51 10.41
CA HIS A 449 13.83 -15.98 11.23
C HIS A 449 14.81 -16.96 10.53
N LYS A 450 14.72 -17.04 9.20
CA LYS A 450 15.39 -18.04 8.36
C LYS A 450 16.91 -18.04 8.39
N ILE A 451 17.52 -16.92 8.77
CA ILE A 451 18.98 -16.69 8.68
C ILE A 451 19.62 -16.20 9.98
N ASP A 452 18.90 -16.28 11.10
CA ASP A 452 19.34 -15.85 12.44
C ASP A 452 20.68 -16.46 12.86
N CYS A 453 20.94 -17.69 12.41
CA CYS A 453 22.22 -18.38 12.60
C CYS A 453 23.43 -17.57 12.12
N VAL A 454 23.30 -16.73 11.08
CA VAL A 454 24.39 -15.93 10.51
C VAL A 454 24.77 -14.78 11.43
N ALA A 455 23.78 -14.13 12.06
CA ALA A 455 24.01 -13.12 13.08
C ALA A 455 24.59 -13.75 14.35
N ASN A 456 23.96 -14.83 14.83
CA ASN A 456 24.35 -15.51 16.07
C ASN A 456 25.79 -16.07 15.99
N ALA A 457 26.16 -16.72 14.89
CA ALA A 457 27.50 -17.30 14.70
C ALA A 457 28.62 -16.24 14.70
N THR A 458 28.33 -15.00 14.29
CA THR A 458 29.32 -13.90 14.24
C THR A 458 29.25 -12.97 15.46
N GLY A 459 28.24 -13.13 16.33
CA GLY A 459 27.97 -12.21 17.44
C GLY A 459 27.42 -10.86 16.98
N GLY A 460 26.71 -10.84 15.85
CA GLY A 460 25.84 -9.75 15.44
C GLY A 460 24.42 -9.91 16.01
N LYS A 461 23.43 -9.28 15.38
CA LYS A 461 22.02 -9.30 15.82
C LYS A 461 21.03 -9.28 14.65
N VAL A 462 19.86 -9.85 14.91
CA VAL A 462 18.68 -9.85 14.02
C VAL A 462 17.69 -8.78 14.47
N TYR A 463 17.02 -8.14 13.52
CA TYR A 463 15.98 -7.15 13.78
C TYR A 463 14.78 -7.35 12.86
N ILE A 464 13.62 -7.64 13.45
CA ILE A 464 12.36 -7.95 12.74
C ILE A 464 11.70 -6.65 12.27
N ALA A 465 11.50 -6.51 10.96
CA ALA A 465 11.13 -5.28 10.27
C ALA A 465 9.76 -5.36 9.56
N GLN A 466 8.80 -6.08 10.12
CA GLN A 466 7.49 -6.33 9.49
C GLN A 466 6.64 -5.08 9.21
N THR A 467 6.82 -3.97 9.94
CA THR A 467 6.09 -2.69 9.67
C THR A 467 7.02 -1.58 9.17
N PRO A 468 6.56 -0.65 8.32
CA PRO A 468 7.35 0.52 7.89
C PRO A 468 7.82 1.46 9.01
N LYS A 469 7.19 1.40 10.20
CA LYS A 469 7.64 2.14 11.39
C LYS A 469 8.77 1.38 12.10
N ASP A 470 8.61 0.08 12.28
CA ASP A 470 9.61 -0.77 12.92
C ASP A 470 10.86 -0.92 12.05
N MET A 471 10.73 -1.07 10.73
CA MET A 471 11.80 -0.95 9.73
C MET A 471 12.84 0.13 10.08
N ILE A 472 12.38 1.37 10.29
CA ILE A 472 13.27 2.51 10.55
C ILE A 472 13.88 2.43 11.96
N LYS A 473 13.08 2.04 12.96
CA LYS A 473 13.50 1.86 14.37
C LYS A 473 14.56 0.76 14.51
N GLN A 474 14.30 -0.41 13.94
CA GLN A 474 15.20 -1.55 13.88
C GLN A 474 16.49 -1.22 13.16
N MET A 475 16.43 -0.59 12.00
CA MET A 475 17.62 -0.26 11.23
C MET A 475 18.50 0.77 11.97
N ASN A 476 17.89 1.78 12.61
CA ASN A 476 18.62 2.70 13.48
C ASN A 476 19.32 1.92 14.63
N LYS A 477 18.67 0.90 15.18
CA LYS A 477 19.25 0.02 16.20
C LYS A 477 20.38 -0.85 15.64
N ALA A 478 20.23 -1.41 14.44
CA ALA A 478 21.27 -2.19 13.75
C ALA A 478 22.57 -1.39 13.55
N VAL A 479 22.46 -0.14 13.09
CA VAL A 479 23.60 0.77 12.91
C VAL A 479 24.16 1.23 14.26
N SER A 480 23.32 1.44 15.28
CA SER A 480 23.75 1.86 16.63
C SER A 480 24.46 0.76 17.42
N ASP A 481 23.98 -0.48 17.35
CA ASP A 481 24.56 -1.62 18.07
C ASP A 481 25.93 -2.00 17.48
N MET A 482 26.20 -1.69 16.20
CA MET A 482 27.54 -1.73 15.59
C MET A 482 28.45 -0.57 16.00
N LYS A 483 27.94 0.43 16.75
CA LYS A 483 28.63 1.66 17.18
C LYS A 483 29.16 2.55 16.04
N ILE A 484 28.75 2.31 14.80
CA ILE A 484 29.21 3.00 13.59
C ILE A 484 28.47 4.32 13.29
N ASN A 485 27.72 4.88 14.25
CA ASN A 485 26.96 6.15 14.13
C ASN A 485 27.24 7.15 15.25
N ARG A 486 28.38 7.05 15.94
CA ARG A 486 28.81 8.01 16.98
C ARG A 486 28.81 9.43 16.39
N PRO A 487 28.12 10.41 17.01
CA PRO A 487 28.15 11.80 16.54
C PRO A 487 29.54 12.40 16.76
N VAL A 488 29.93 13.39 15.96
CA VAL A 488 31.22 14.08 16.17
C VAL A 488 31.15 14.91 17.46
N CYS A 489 32.19 14.82 18.30
CA CYS A 489 32.34 15.70 19.46
C CYS A 489 32.50 17.16 18.97
N GLN A 490 31.77 18.07 19.61
CA GLN A 490 31.83 19.51 19.36
C GLN A 490 33.07 20.12 20.01
#